data_AF-A0A523YEK4-F1
#
_entry.id   AF-A0A523YEK4-F1
#
_cell.length_a   1.000
_cell.length_b   1.000
_cell.length_c   1.000
_cell.angle_alpha   90.00
_cell.angle_beta   90.00
_cell.angle_gamma   90.00
#
_symmetry.space_group_name_H-M   'P 1'
#
loop_
_entity.id
_entity.type
_entity.pdbx_description
1 polymer ?
#
loop_
_entity_poly.entity_id
_entity_poly.type
_entity_poly.pdbx_seq_one_letter_code
_entity_poly.pdbx_strand_id
1 'polypeptide(L)'
;MISVFKRKKDEEPEATGEMGECPSCGSTIALDADECPECGEFFALEDVEIEPAGTVVEKAGRKEKVLFYLGLILILVGGPGVSLGSWMHDWFKIPIPGPEYDSYNVFGPVNVLVATLGLIILIIGIVFLIISLRMSQVVTEEDYEVGIERVEAQR
;
A
#
# COMPACT_ATOMS: atom_id res chain seq x y z
N MET A 1 31.26 48.18 47.63
CA MET A 1 30.54 47.39 48.65
C MET A 1 29.16 47.02 48.10
N ILE A 2 28.94 45.73 47.83
CA ILE A 2 27.73 44.89 48.02
C ILE A 2 26.36 45.58 47.70
N SER A 3 25.53 45.14 46.76
CA SER A 3 24.79 43.86 46.78
C SER A 3 24.09 43.62 45.42
N VAL A 4 24.24 42.44 44.83
CA VAL A 4 23.30 41.28 44.84
C VAL A 4 22.31 41.29 43.68
N PHE A 5 22.62 40.40 42.73
CA PHE A 5 21.74 39.84 41.69
C PHE A 5 20.38 39.45 42.29
N LYS A 6 19.31 40.13 41.85
CA LYS A 6 17.94 39.75 42.19
C LYS A 6 17.47 38.71 41.16
N ARG A 7 17.37 37.46 41.63
CA ARG A 7 16.86 36.30 40.88
C ARG A 7 15.51 36.65 40.27
N LYS A 8 15.39 36.46 38.95
CA LYS A 8 14.11 36.54 38.25
C LYS A 8 13.34 35.29 38.68
N LYS A 9 12.24 35.54 39.39
CA LYS A 9 11.29 34.57 39.94
C LYS A 9 10.72 33.76 38.78
N ASP A 10 10.90 32.46 38.87
CA ASP A 10 10.41 31.48 37.91
C ASP A 10 8.89 31.61 37.81
N GLU A 11 8.45 31.73 36.55
CA GLU A 11 7.08 31.92 36.12
C GLU A 11 6.39 30.55 36.21
N GLU A 12 5.46 30.47 37.15
CA GLU A 12 4.59 29.32 37.45
C GLU A 12 3.56 29.21 36.31
N PRO A 13 3.57 28.15 35.48
CA PRO A 13 2.43 27.85 34.65
C PRO A 13 1.42 27.10 35.53
N GLU A 14 0.32 27.77 35.87
CA GLU A 14 -0.89 27.11 36.37
C GLU A 14 -1.40 26.13 35.31
N ALA A 15 -0.89 24.90 35.34
CA ALA A 15 -1.47 23.78 34.64
C ALA A 15 -2.63 23.27 35.51
N THR A 16 -3.84 23.44 35.03
CA THR A 16 -4.97 22.58 35.40
C THR A 16 -4.66 21.18 34.88
N GLY A 17 -3.73 20.50 35.53
CA GLY A 17 -3.18 19.21 35.12
C GLY A 17 -4.13 18.11 35.52
N GLU A 18 -4.75 17.47 34.54
CA GLU A 18 -5.35 16.17 34.73
C GLU A 18 -4.25 15.22 35.23
N MET A 19 -4.44 14.66 36.43
CA MET A 19 -3.49 13.74 37.05
C MET A 19 -3.76 12.32 36.53
N GLY A 20 -2.73 11.68 35.98
CA GLY A 20 -2.74 10.29 35.53
C GLY A 20 -1.93 9.38 36.45
N GLU A 21 -2.06 8.07 36.25
CA GLU A 21 -1.24 7.08 36.94
C GLU A 21 -0.12 6.61 36.01
N CYS A 22 1.11 6.56 36.53
CA CYS A 22 2.26 6.05 35.80
C CYS A 22 2.07 4.55 35.50
N PRO A 23 2.11 4.09 34.24
CA PRO A 23 1.94 2.69 33.88
C PRO A 23 3.08 1.78 34.37
N SER A 24 4.24 2.35 34.72
CA SER A 24 5.41 1.59 35.15
C SER A 24 5.39 1.28 36.66
N CYS A 25 4.98 2.25 37.50
CA CYS A 25 5.02 2.11 38.96
C CYS A 25 3.70 2.41 39.69
N GLY A 26 2.68 2.92 39.00
CA GLY A 26 1.37 3.25 39.57
C GLY A 26 1.34 4.55 40.39
N SER A 27 2.39 5.38 40.34
CA SER A 27 2.42 6.67 41.02
C SER A 27 1.54 7.70 40.29
N THR A 28 0.91 8.61 41.03
CA THR A 28 0.12 9.70 40.46
C THR A 28 1.05 10.78 39.92
N ILE A 29 0.98 11.04 38.62
CA ILE A 29 1.81 11.99 37.89
C ILE A 29 0.92 12.95 37.09
N ALA A 30 1.45 14.12 36.74
CA ALA A 30 0.78 15.00 35.78
C ALA A 30 0.89 14.39 34.36
N LEU A 31 -0.19 14.41 33.58
CA LEU A 31 -0.20 13.82 32.23
C LEU A 31 0.75 14.51 31.23
N ASP A 32 1.20 15.71 31.56
CA ASP A 32 2.17 16.52 30.81
C ASP A 32 3.61 16.36 31.32
N ALA A 33 3.86 15.49 32.30
CA ALA A 33 5.21 15.22 32.77
C ALA A 33 5.96 14.31 31.80
N ASP A 34 7.14 14.74 31.32
CA ASP A 34 8.02 13.96 30.44
C ASP A 34 8.74 12.80 31.16
N GLU A 35 8.79 12.81 32.49
CA GLU A 35 9.48 11.81 33.30
C GLU A 35 8.74 11.56 34.62
N CYS A 36 8.68 10.29 35.04
CA CYS A 36 8.11 9.92 36.33
C CYS A 36 9.09 10.24 37.47
N PRO A 37 8.74 11.10 38.44
CA PRO A 37 9.64 11.44 39.56
C PRO A 37 9.88 10.29 40.54
N GLU A 38 9.02 9.26 40.54
CA GLU A 38 9.13 8.13 41.45
C GLU A 38 9.98 6.97 40.89
N CYS A 39 9.87 6.66 39.60
CA CYS A 39 10.60 5.54 39.00
C CYS A 39 11.64 5.95 37.94
N GLY A 40 11.68 7.22 37.53
CA GLY A 40 12.62 7.72 36.52
C GLY A 40 12.35 7.21 35.10
N GLU A 41 11.11 6.79 34.82
CA GLU A 41 10.70 6.37 33.47
C GLU A 41 10.41 7.63 32.64
N PHE A 42 11.06 7.74 31.48
CA PHE A 42 10.77 8.79 30.53
C PHE A 42 9.49 8.44 29.77
N PHE A 43 8.47 9.28 29.91
CA PHE A 43 7.32 9.22 29.03
C PHE A 43 7.77 9.85 27.73
N ALA A 44 8.06 9.01 26.74
CA ALA A 44 8.23 9.49 25.38
C ALA A 44 6.89 10.07 24.92
N LEU A 45 6.66 11.34 25.23
CA LEU A 45 5.91 12.22 24.35
C LEU A 45 6.79 12.36 23.11
N GLU A 46 6.79 11.31 22.29
CA GLU A 46 6.84 11.54 20.86
C GLU A 46 5.65 12.46 20.63
N ASP A 47 5.96 13.75 20.52
CA ASP A 47 5.18 14.69 19.75
C ASP A 47 4.73 13.92 18.51
N VAL A 48 3.52 13.38 18.58
CA VAL A 48 2.75 13.05 17.40
C VAL A 48 2.33 14.41 16.86
N GLU A 49 3.33 15.19 16.42
CA GLU A 49 3.17 15.93 15.20
C GLU A 49 2.69 14.89 14.20
N ILE A 50 1.36 14.85 14.05
CA ILE A 50 0.71 14.44 12.83
C ILE A 50 1.10 15.48 11.77
N GLU A 51 2.39 15.63 11.51
CA GLU A 51 2.86 15.67 10.14
C GLU A 51 2.13 14.48 9.49
N PRO A 52 1.35 14.66 8.41
CA PRO A 52 0.70 13.55 7.74
C PRO A 52 1.79 12.67 7.14
N ALA A 53 2.38 11.80 7.97
CA ALA A 53 3.34 10.76 7.69
C ALA A 53 2.62 9.60 6.98
N GLY A 54 1.78 9.94 6.01
CA GLY A 54 1.16 9.01 5.09
C GLY A 54 2.04 8.79 3.87
N THR A 55 3.30 8.36 4.01
CA THR A 55 4.08 7.99 2.80
C THR A 55 5.14 6.90 2.95
N VAL A 56 5.07 5.96 3.90
CA VAL A 56 6.05 4.83 3.87
C VAL A 56 5.54 3.41 4.14
N VAL A 57 4.36 3.21 4.75
CA VAL A 57 3.82 1.83 4.91
C VAL A 57 2.98 1.35 3.70
N GLU A 58 2.63 2.24 2.76
CA GLU A 58 1.74 1.94 1.62
C GLU A 58 2.45 1.51 0.31
N LYS A 59 3.77 1.32 0.30
CA LYS A 59 4.51 1.04 -0.97
C LYS A 59 4.72 -0.44 -1.28
N ALA A 60 4.71 -1.31 -0.27
CA ALA A 60 4.94 -2.75 -0.41
C ALA A 60 3.66 -3.59 -0.58
N GLY A 61 2.48 -2.95 -0.64
CA GLY A 61 1.24 -3.60 -1.09
C GLY A 61 0.68 -2.98 -2.38
N ARG A 62 1.03 -1.72 -2.68
CA ARG A 62 0.48 -0.99 -3.84
C ARG A 62 1.09 -1.50 -5.15
N LYS A 63 2.37 -1.87 -5.17
CA LYS A 63 3.05 -2.36 -6.37
C LYS A 63 2.55 -3.76 -6.75
N GLU A 64 2.35 -4.61 -5.77
CA GLU A 64 1.89 -5.99 -5.85
C GLU A 64 0.46 -6.01 -6.40
N LYS A 65 -0.41 -5.15 -5.86
CA LYS A 65 -1.76 -4.91 -6.39
C LYS A 65 -1.71 -4.43 -7.83
N VAL A 66 -0.85 -3.46 -8.16
CA VAL A 66 -0.69 -2.98 -9.54
C VAL A 66 -0.22 -4.09 -10.48
N LEU A 67 0.78 -4.87 -10.11
CA LEU A 67 1.28 -6.03 -10.88
C LEU A 67 0.18 -7.08 -11.09
N PHE A 68 -0.60 -7.36 -10.05
CA PHE A 68 -1.73 -8.29 -10.12
C PHE A 68 -2.79 -7.81 -11.11
N TYR A 69 -3.29 -6.58 -10.94
CA TYR A 69 -4.33 -6.02 -11.80
C TYR A 69 -3.84 -5.84 -13.23
N LEU A 70 -2.58 -5.45 -13.43
CA LEU A 70 -1.98 -5.35 -14.76
C LEU A 70 -1.94 -6.71 -15.44
N GLY A 71 -1.49 -7.77 -14.75
CA GLY A 71 -1.51 -9.14 -15.26
C GLY A 71 -2.91 -9.63 -15.61
N LEU A 72 -3.90 -9.36 -14.76
CA LEU A 72 -5.31 -9.70 -15.00
C LEU A 72 -5.86 -8.98 -16.24
N ILE A 73 -5.61 -7.68 -16.37
CA ILE A 73 -6.05 -6.87 -17.52
C ILE A 73 -5.42 -7.41 -18.81
N LEU A 74 -4.11 -7.70 -18.80
CA LEU A 74 -3.40 -8.29 -19.95
C LEU A 74 -4.04 -9.62 -20.39
N ILE A 75 -4.44 -10.47 -19.44
CA ILE A 75 -5.11 -11.74 -19.75
C ILE A 75 -6.49 -11.50 -20.36
N LEU A 76 -7.29 -10.61 -19.78
CA LEU A 76 -8.63 -10.28 -20.28
C LEU A 76 -8.56 -9.67 -21.69
N VAL A 77 -7.60 -8.80 -21.94
CA VAL A 77 -7.40 -8.17 -23.25
C VAL A 77 -6.85 -9.18 -24.25
N GLY A 78 -5.80 -9.94 -23.92
CA GLY A 78 -5.10 -10.84 -24.84
C GLY A 78 -5.88 -12.11 -25.20
N GLY A 79 -6.74 -12.60 -24.31
CA GLY A 79 -7.58 -13.77 -24.57
C GLY A 79 -8.99 -13.37 -25.02
N PRO A 80 -9.95 -13.22 -24.08
CA PRO A 80 -11.34 -12.88 -24.41
C PRO A 80 -11.47 -11.63 -25.26
N GLY A 81 -10.71 -10.58 -24.99
CA GLY A 81 -10.76 -9.32 -25.70
C GLY A 81 -10.40 -9.45 -27.19
N VAL A 82 -9.36 -10.20 -27.52
CA VAL A 82 -8.96 -10.46 -28.90
C VAL A 82 -9.97 -11.34 -29.63
N SER A 83 -10.49 -12.38 -28.98
CA SER A 83 -11.52 -13.25 -29.58
C SER A 83 -12.83 -12.50 -29.83
N LEU A 84 -13.30 -11.72 -28.85
CA LEU A 84 -14.47 -10.84 -29.00
C LEU A 84 -14.24 -9.76 -30.05
N GLY A 85 -13.05 -9.19 -30.10
CA GLY A 85 -12.65 -8.22 -31.10
C GLY A 85 -12.75 -8.79 -32.52
N SER A 86 -12.20 -9.98 -32.76
CA SER A 86 -12.30 -10.67 -34.05
C SER A 86 -13.74 -10.91 -34.46
N TRP A 87 -14.56 -11.46 -33.55
CA TRP A 87 -15.98 -11.73 -33.83
C TRP A 87 -16.77 -10.45 -34.11
N MET A 88 -16.53 -9.39 -33.33
CA MET A 88 -17.22 -8.11 -33.45
C MET A 88 -16.81 -7.33 -34.71
N HIS A 89 -15.53 -7.40 -35.10
CA HIS A 89 -15.03 -6.88 -36.37
C HIS A 89 -15.74 -7.53 -37.56
N ASP A 90 -15.91 -8.86 -37.53
CA ASP A 90 -16.59 -9.61 -38.59
C ASP A 90 -18.08 -9.24 -38.68
N TRP A 91 -18.72 -9.02 -37.53
CA TRP A 91 -20.11 -8.59 -37.44
C TRP A 91 -20.34 -7.19 -38.04
N PHE A 92 -19.44 -6.24 -37.76
CA PHE A 92 -19.58 -4.87 -38.23
C PHE A 92 -19.14 -4.64 -39.69
N LYS A 93 -18.54 -5.65 -40.34
CA LYS A 93 -18.10 -5.62 -41.74
C LYS A 93 -17.42 -4.31 -42.12
N ILE A 94 -16.55 -3.80 -41.25
CA ILE A 94 -15.86 -2.53 -41.48
C ILE A 94 -14.81 -2.79 -42.58
N PRO A 95 -14.94 -2.19 -43.79
CA PRO A 95 -13.95 -2.36 -44.83
C PRO A 95 -12.74 -1.50 -44.47
N ILE A 96 -11.67 -2.12 -43.99
CA ILE A 96 -10.40 -1.41 -43.82
C ILE A 96 -9.89 -1.06 -45.24
N PRO A 97 -9.57 0.22 -45.54
CA PRO A 97 -9.09 0.61 -46.86
C PRO A 97 -7.71 -0.03 -47.13
N GLY A 98 -7.66 -0.94 -48.10
CA GLY A 98 -6.45 -1.65 -48.52
C GLY A 98 -6.70 -2.49 -49.78
N PRO A 99 -5.64 -2.90 -50.51
CA PRO A 99 -5.78 -3.60 -51.77
C PRO A 99 -6.30 -5.01 -51.52
N GLU A 100 -7.58 -5.23 -51.84
CA GLU A 100 -8.20 -6.53 -52.10
C GLU A 100 -7.81 -7.66 -51.12
N TYR A 101 -8.09 -7.45 -49.83
CA TYR A 101 -8.10 -8.54 -48.86
C TYR A 101 -9.54 -9.00 -48.68
N ASP A 102 -9.85 -10.23 -49.11
CA ASP A 102 -11.05 -10.94 -48.69
C ASP A 102 -10.95 -11.24 -47.18
N SER A 103 -11.20 -10.21 -46.37
CA SER A 103 -11.04 -10.20 -44.91
C SER A 103 -11.95 -11.17 -44.17
N TYR A 104 -12.82 -11.90 -44.88
CA TYR A 104 -13.95 -12.64 -44.32
C TYR A 104 -13.94 -14.15 -44.59
N ASN A 105 -13.18 -14.65 -45.58
CA ASN A 105 -13.28 -16.06 -46.02
C ASN A 105 -12.00 -16.89 -45.81
N VAL A 106 -10.87 -16.23 -45.52
CA VAL A 106 -9.62 -16.83 -45.06
C VAL A 106 -9.20 -15.97 -43.86
N PHE A 107 -8.69 -16.55 -42.76
CA PHE A 107 -8.16 -15.75 -41.65
C PHE A 107 -7.18 -14.73 -42.22
N GLY A 108 -7.64 -13.49 -42.38
CA GLY A 108 -6.90 -12.48 -43.12
C GLY A 108 -5.56 -12.24 -42.42
N PRO A 109 -4.53 -11.76 -43.13
CA PRO A 109 -3.23 -11.44 -42.51
C PRO A 109 -3.36 -10.53 -41.28
N VAL A 110 -4.37 -9.65 -41.28
CA VAL A 110 -4.72 -8.79 -40.15
C VAL A 110 -5.19 -9.60 -38.94
N ASN A 111 -6.07 -10.59 -39.12
CA ASN A 111 -6.58 -11.38 -38.00
C ASN A 111 -5.48 -12.28 -37.41
N VAL A 112 -4.60 -12.82 -38.26
CA VAL A 112 -3.41 -13.56 -37.82
C VAL A 112 -2.48 -12.65 -37.02
N LEU A 113 -2.24 -11.43 -37.48
CA LEU A 113 -1.42 -10.45 -36.76
C LEU A 113 -2.02 -10.10 -35.39
N VAL A 114 -3.32 -9.81 -35.33
CA VAL A 114 -4.03 -9.47 -34.09
C VAL A 114 -4.03 -10.66 -33.12
N ALA A 115 -4.28 -11.88 -33.61
CA ALA A 115 -4.22 -13.09 -32.79
C ALA A 115 -2.81 -13.36 -32.26
N THR A 116 -1.77 -13.15 -33.08
CA THR A 116 -0.37 -13.33 -32.67
C THR A 116 0.02 -12.33 -31.59
N LEU A 117 -0.32 -11.05 -31.75
CA LEU A 117 -0.11 -10.03 -30.72
C LEU A 117 -0.91 -10.33 -29.45
N GLY A 118 -2.16 -10.78 -29.60
CA GLY A 118 -3.02 -11.23 -28.50
C GLY A 118 -2.39 -12.35 -27.68
N LEU A 119 -1.84 -13.36 -28.35
CA LEU A 119 -1.13 -14.46 -27.70
C LEU A 119 0.09 -13.98 -26.91
N ILE A 120 0.90 -13.07 -27.48
CA ILE A 120 2.06 -12.50 -26.79
C ILE A 120 1.63 -11.75 -25.53
N ILE A 121 0.60 -10.91 -25.64
CA ILE A 121 0.03 -10.15 -24.51
C ILE A 121 -0.50 -11.12 -23.43
N LEU A 122 -1.19 -12.18 -23.83
CA LEU A 122 -1.71 -13.21 -22.93
C LEU A 122 -0.57 -13.89 -22.16
N ILE A 123 0.50 -14.30 -22.84
CA ILE A 123 1.66 -14.96 -22.21
C ILE A 123 2.31 -14.02 -21.18
N ILE A 124 2.53 -12.76 -21.54
CA ILE A 124 3.10 -11.75 -20.62
C ILE A 124 2.19 -11.57 -19.39
N GLY A 125 0.88 -11.47 -19.61
CA GLY A 125 -0.12 -11.36 -18.54
C GLY A 125 -0.09 -12.55 -17.58
N ILE A 126 0.00 -13.78 -18.10
CA ILE A 126 0.11 -15.01 -17.31
C ILE A 126 1.39 -14.99 -16.46
N VAL A 127 2.53 -14.63 -17.05
CA VAL A 127 3.81 -14.55 -16.33
C VAL A 127 3.72 -13.53 -15.18
N PHE A 128 3.14 -12.36 -15.44
CA PHE A 128 2.98 -11.32 -14.42
C PHE A 128 2.03 -11.76 -13.30
N LEU A 129 0.93 -12.44 -13.64
CA LEU A 129 0.00 -12.98 -12.66
C LEU A 129 0.70 -14.04 -11.79
N ILE A 130 1.47 -14.95 -12.38
CA ILE A 130 2.23 -15.96 -11.63
C ILE A 130 3.24 -15.31 -10.68
N ILE A 131 4.01 -14.32 -11.15
CA ILE A 131 4.98 -13.61 -10.30
C ILE A 131 4.27 -12.89 -9.14
N SER A 132 3.14 -12.24 -9.42
CA SER A 132 2.34 -11.55 -8.42
C SER A 132 1.80 -12.50 -7.35
N LEU A 133 1.24 -13.64 -7.76
CA LEU A 133 0.74 -14.65 -6.82
C LEU A 133 1.87 -15.25 -5.97
N ARG A 134 3.04 -15.50 -6.57
CA ARG A 134 4.20 -16.05 -5.85
C ARG A 134 4.72 -15.10 -4.76
N MET A 135 4.77 -13.80 -5.04
CA MET A 135 5.18 -12.79 -4.05
C MET A 135 4.14 -12.63 -2.93
N SER A 136 2.84 -12.71 -3.26
CA SER A 136 1.77 -12.54 -2.28
C SER A 136 1.78 -13.60 -1.17
N GLN A 137 2.22 -14.83 -1.44
CA GLN A 137 2.26 -15.89 -0.42
C GLN A 137 3.33 -15.62 0.64
N VAL A 138 4.45 -15.00 0.25
CA VAL A 138 5.58 -14.72 1.17
C VAL A 138 5.19 -13.67 2.22
N VAL A 139 4.41 -12.66 1.83
CA VAL A 139 3.96 -11.60 2.74
C VAL A 139 2.96 -12.11 3.79
N THR A 140 2.13 -13.10 3.43
CA THR A 140 1.07 -13.59 4.32
C THR A 140 1.54 -14.49 5.46
N GLU A 141 2.67 -15.18 5.31
CA GLU A 141 3.19 -16.05 6.38
C GLU A 141 3.84 -15.23 7.51
N GLU A 142 4.71 -14.28 7.18
CA GLU A 142 5.43 -13.48 8.19
C GLU A 142 4.52 -12.50 8.95
N ASP A 143 3.59 -11.83 8.25
CA ASP A 143 2.68 -10.86 8.88
C ASP A 143 1.64 -11.54 9.81
N TYR A 144 1.31 -12.82 9.56
CA TYR A 144 0.34 -13.56 10.37
C TYR A 144 0.96 -14.09 11.66
N GLU A 145 2.20 -14.58 11.62
CA GLU A 145 2.91 -15.02 12.83
C GLU A 145 3.17 -13.84 13.78
N VAL A 146 3.66 -12.71 13.26
CA VAL A 146 3.88 -11.49 14.05
C VAL A 146 2.56 -10.93 14.60
N GLY A 147 1.47 -11.04 13.84
CA GLY A 147 0.14 -10.64 14.29
C GLY A 147 -0.39 -11.48 15.45
N ILE A 148 -0.12 -12.79 15.45
CA ILE A 148 -0.53 -13.70 16.53
C ILE A 148 0.29 -13.45 17.80
N GLU A 149 1.61 -13.31 17.69
CA GLU A 149 2.48 -13.05 18.85
C GLU A 149 2.07 -11.76 19.59
N ARG A 150 1.68 -10.72 18.84
CA ARG A 150 1.22 -9.45 19.42
C ARG A 150 -0.08 -9.58 20.20
N VAL A 151 -0.99 -10.44 19.74
CA VAL A 151 -2.28 -10.69 20.40
C VAL A 151 -2.11 -11.58 21.63
N GLU A 152 -1.19 -12.55 21.59
CA GLU A 152 -0.86 -13.39 22.74
C GLU A 152 -0.11 -12.63 23.83
N ALA A 153 0.78 -11.70 23.48
CA ALA A 153 1.47 -10.85 24.44
C ALA A 153 0.55 -9.83 25.16
N GLN A 154 -0.64 -9.58 24.63
CA GLN A 154 -1.64 -8.67 25.21
C GLN A 154 -2.70 -9.38 26.08
N ARG A 155 -2.62 -10.71 26.25
CA ARG A 155 -3.57 -11.52 27.01
C ARG A 155 -2.99 -12.01 28.33
#